data_AF-T1A3J3-F1
#
_entry.id   AF-T1A3J3-F1
#
_cell.length_a   1.000
_cell.length_b   1.000
_cell.length_c   1.000
_cell.angle_alpha   90.00
_cell.angle_beta   90.00
_cell.angle_gamma   90.00
#
_symmetry.space_group_name_H-M   'P 1'
#
loop_
_entity.id
_entity.type
_entity.pdbx_description
1 polymer ?
#
loop_
_entity_poly.entity_id
_entity_poly.type
_entity_poly.pdbx_seq_one_letter_code
_entity_poly.pdbx_strand_id
1 'polypeptide(L)'
;WKVFADDSTELQAPDRELRLEDARDLDPNAQIDGFVEQPIESVGFGRIAAQQAKQVIVQKVREAERRQVVDAYRDRVGTLLSGVVKRVDRNGLYIDLGSNAEGFVPRTDMIPREQAKAQDRIKAFLREVRSELRGPQLFFTRTAPEFLIELFKLEVPEVGQGLIHILGAARDPGVRAKIAVRSTDPRIDPVGACVGM
;
A
#
# COMPACT_ATOMS: atom_id res chain seq x y z
N TRP A 1 -18.28 -31.34 -6.45
CA TRP A 1 -19.31 -31.37 -7.50
C TRP A 1 -20.51 -30.59 -7.05
N LYS A 2 -21.08 -29.72 -7.89
CA LYS A 2 -22.30 -28.95 -7.58
C LYS A 2 -23.53 -29.84 -7.77
N VAL A 3 -24.47 -29.81 -6.83
CA VAL A 3 -25.68 -30.64 -6.86
C VAL A 3 -26.83 -29.87 -7.51
N PHE A 4 -27.50 -30.50 -8.48
CA PHE A 4 -28.70 -29.99 -9.13
C PHE A 4 -29.90 -30.88 -8.83
N ALA A 5 -31.11 -30.35 -9.02
CA ALA A 5 -32.33 -31.15 -8.96
C ALA A 5 -32.36 -32.19 -10.09
N ASP A 6 -32.99 -33.34 -9.84
CA ASP A 6 -32.98 -34.49 -10.77
C ASP A 6 -33.70 -34.20 -12.11
N ASP A 7 -34.63 -33.25 -12.11
CA ASP A 7 -35.38 -32.79 -13.28
C ASP A 7 -34.75 -31.57 -13.97
N SER A 8 -33.61 -31.08 -13.47
CA SER A 8 -32.96 -29.89 -14.01
C SER A 8 -32.32 -30.15 -15.38
N THR A 9 -32.64 -29.28 -16.35
CA THR A 9 -31.98 -29.21 -17.66
C THR A 9 -30.72 -28.33 -17.66
N GLU A 10 -30.31 -27.83 -16.49
CA GLU A 10 -29.18 -26.89 -16.36
C GLU A 10 -27.81 -27.58 -16.24
N LEU A 11 -27.76 -28.92 -16.24
CA LEU A 11 -26.47 -29.63 -16.26
C LEU A 11 -25.73 -29.35 -17.56
N GLN A 12 -24.56 -28.72 -17.45
CA GLN A 12 -23.68 -28.37 -18.57
C GLN A 12 -22.31 -29.01 -18.47
N ALA A 13 -21.85 -29.33 -17.26
CA ALA A 13 -20.50 -29.83 -16.97
C ALA A 13 -20.55 -31.14 -16.16
N PRO A 14 -20.71 -32.30 -16.82
CA PRO A 14 -20.85 -33.61 -16.15
C PRO A 14 -19.64 -34.00 -15.27
N ASP A 15 -18.48 -33.41 -15.53
CA ASP A 15 -17.25 -33.61 -14.78
C ASP A 15 -17.21 -32.88 -13.43
N ARG A 16 -18.15 -31.96 -13.18
CA ARG A 16 -18.20 -31.12 -11.96
C ARG A 16 -19.60 -30.97 -11.36
N GLU A 17 -20.61 -31.60 -11.95
CA GLU A 17 -22.03 -31.48 -11.56
C GLU A 17 -22.63 -32.87 -11.33
N LEU A 18 -23.56 -32.97 -10.37
CA LEU A 18 -24.26 -34.21 -10.00
C LEU A 18 -25.76 -33.95 -9.82
N ARG A 19 -26.57 -34.97 -10.08
CA ARG A 19 -27.99 -34.98 -9.71
C ARG A 19 -28.14 -35.23 -8.21
N LEU A 20 -29.31 -34.90 -7.65
CA LEU A 20 -29.55 -35.04 -6.21
C LEU A 20 -29.55 -36.52 -5.81
N GLU A 21 -30.09 -37.39 -6.67
CA GLU A 21 -30.02 -38.85 -6.50
C GLU A 21 -28.56 -39.34 -6.37
N ASP A 22 -27.70 -39.02 -7.33
CA ASP A 22 -26.29 -39.43 -7.35
C ASP A 22 -25.48 -38.77 -6.22
N ALA A 23 -25.82 -37.53 -5.86
CA ALA A 23 -25.19 -36.81 -4.77
C ALA A 23 -25.51 -37.43 -3.40
N ARG A 24 -26.74 -37.95 -3.22
CA ARG A 24 -27.17 -38.61 -1.98
C ARG A 24 -26.55 -39.99 -1.77
N ASP A 25 -26.16 -40.66 -2.85
CA ASP A 25 -25.41 -41.91 -2.77
C ASP A 25 -23.97 -41.69 -2.25
N LEU A 26 -23.42 -40.49 -2.44
CA LEU A 26 -22.08 -40.10 -1.99
C LEU A 26 -22.09 -39.42 -0.61
N ASP A 27 -23.03 -38.50 -0.37
CA ASP A 27 -23.28 -37.86 0.91
C ASP A 27 -24.80 -37.84 1.20
N PRO A 28 -25.29 -38.59 2.18
CA PRO A 28 -26.72 -38.62 2.53
C PRO A 28 -27.32 -37.25 2.89
N ASN A 29 -26.48 -36.28 3.26
CA ASN A 29 -26.90 -34.92 3.60
C ASN A 29 -26.84 -33.95 2.42
N ALA A 30 -26.57 -34.43 1.20
CA ALA A 30 -26.51 -33.60 0.00
C ALA A 30 -27.82 -32.83 -0.23
N GLN A 31 -27.68 -31.54 -0.53
CA GLN A 31 -28.78 -30.61 -0.80
C GLN A 31 -28.65 -30.04 -2.21
N ILE A 32 -29.79 -29.73 -2.83
CA ILE A 32 -29.86 -29.02 -4.11
C ILE A 32 -29.13 -27.67 -3.97
N ASP A 33 -28.37 -27.29 -5.00
CA ASP A 33 -27.45 -26.14 -5.03
C ASP A 33 -26.27 -26.20 -4.05
N GLY A 34 -26.11 -27.32 -3.34
CA GLY A 34 -24.95 -27.61 -2.49
C GLY A 34 -23.75 -28.17 -3.26
N PHE A 35 -22.73 -28.58 -2.51
CA PHE A 35 -21.54 -29.24 -3.05
C PHE A 35 -21.28 -30.54 -2.33
N VAL A 36 -21.00 -31.60 -3.10
CA VAL A 36 -20.49 -32.88 -2.61
C VAL A 36 -19.01 -33.00 -3.00
N GLU A 37 -18.15 -33.35 -2.05
CA GLU A 37 -16.72 -33.55 -2.27
C GLU A 37 -16.40 -35.04 -2.39
N GLN A 38 -15.85 -35.45 -3.52
CA GLN A 38 -15.31 -36.79 -3.71
C GLN A 38 -13.77 -36.73 -3.66
N PRO A 39 -13.12 -37.59 -2.87
CA PRO A 39 -11.67 -37.68 -2.87
C PRO A 39 -11.18 -38.22 -4.22
N ILE A 40 -10.30 -37.47 -4.88
CA ILE A 40 -9.61 -37.89 -6.11
C ILE A 40 -8.21 -38.33 -5.75
N GLU A 41 -7.69 -39.36 -6.43
CA GLU A 41 -6.28 -39.74 -6.29
C GLU A 41 -5.36 -38.57 -6.66
N SER A 42 -4.39 -38.29 -5.79
CA SER A 42 -3.36 -37.29 -6.09
C SER A 42 -2.46 -37.82 -7.20
N VAL A 43 -2.41 -37.12 -8.33
CA VAL A 43 -1.37 -37.36 -9.35
C VAL A 43 0.02 -37.18 -8.74
N GLY A 44 0.95 -38.07 -9.07
CA GLY A 44 2.33 -37.99 -8.60
C GLY A 44 2.99 -36.71 -9.09
N PHE A 45 3.44 -35.86 -8.15
CA PHE A 45 4.13 -34.63 -8.50
C PHE A 45 5.53 -34.94 -9.02
N GLY A 46 5.73 -34.82 -10.33
CA GLY A 46 7.06 -34.88 -10.94
C GLY A 46 7.93 -33.66 -10.57
N ARG A 47 9.21 -33.71 -10.93
CA ARG A 47 10.17 -32.59 -10.73
C ARG A 47 9.65 -31.25 -11.26
N ILE A 48 8.97 -31.26 -12.41
CA ILE A 48 8.41 -30.07 -13.06
C ILE A 48 7.28 -29.47 -12.20
N ALA A 49 6.35 -30.32 -11.72
CA ALA A 49 5.24 -29.89 -10.90
C ALA A 49 5.73 -29.31 -9.55
N ALA A 50 6.76 -29.92 -8.94
CA ALA A 50 7.38 -29.40 -7.73
C ALA A 50 8.05 -28.01 -7.95
N GLN A 51 8.70 -27.79 -9.10
CA GLN A 51 9.28 -26.50 -9.44
C GLN A 51 8.21 -25.42 -9.69
N GLN A 52 7.12 -25.78 -10.38
CA GLN A 52 5.98 -24.88 -10.57
C GLN A 52 5.32 -24.53 -9.25
N ALA A 53 5.11 -25.52 -8.37
CA ALA A 53 4.57 -25.29 -7.03
C ALA A 53 5.45 -24.31 -6.24
N LYS A 54 6.79 -24.49 -6.25
CA LYS A 54 7.72 -23.55 -5.63
C LYS A 54 7.54 -22.12 -6.18
N GLN A 55 7.41 -21.96 -7.50
CA GLN A 55 7.21 -20.65 -8.11
C GLN A 55 5.89 -20.01 -7.67
N VAL A 56 4.79 -20.78 -7.64
CA VAL A 56 3.47 -20.32 -7.19
C VAL A 56 3.51 -19.94 -5.70
N ILE A 57 4.16 -20.73 -4.86
CA ILE A 57 4.33 -20.44 -3.43
C ILE A 57 5.08 -19.12 -3.25
N VAL A 58 6.22 -18.94 -3.92
CA VAL A 58 7.00 -17.68 -3.82
C VAL A 58 6.18 -16.47 -4.30
N GLN A 59 5.37 -16.64 -5.35
CA GLN A 59 4.47 -15.59 -5.81
C GLN A 59 3.41 -15.25 -4.76
N LYS A 60 2.75 -16.26 -4.17
CA LYS A 60 1.72 -16.08 -3.14
C LYS A 60 2.28 -15.44 -1.87
N VAL A 61 3.49 -15.81 -1.45
CA VAL A 61 4.19 -15.16 -0.33
C VAL A 61 4.41 -13.68 -0.62
N ARG A 62 4.94 -13.33 -1.80
CA ARG A 62 5.13 -11.93 -2.19
C ARG A 62 3.82 -11.13 -2.27
N GLU A 63 2.74 -11.75 -2.73
CA GLU A 63 1.39 -11.14 -2.75
C GLU A 63 0.86 -10.90 -1.33
N ALA A 64 1.17 -11.78 -0.38
CA ALA A 64 0.79 -11.61 1.02
C ALA A 64 1.60 -10.49 1.68
N GLU A 65 2.93 -10.46 1.52
CA GLU A 65 3.80 -9.40 2.02
C GLU A 65 3.36 -8.02 1.52
N ARG A 66 3.03 -7.93 0.23
CA ARG A 66 2.51 -6.71 -0.40
C ARG A 66 1.18 -6.24 0.17
N ARG A 67 0.27 -7.16 0.48
CA ARG A 67 -1.00 -6.79 1.12
C ARG A 67 -0.77 -6.26 2.52
N GLN A 68 0.12 -6.91 3.27
CA GLN A 68 0.50 -6.46 4.61
C GLN A 68 1.09 -5.04 4.60
N VAL A 69 1.93 -4.69 3.61
CA VAL A 69 2.46 -3.32 3.47
C VAL A 69 1.33 -2.33 3.20
N VAL A 70 0.41 -2.61 2.27
CA VAL A 70 -0.73 -1.71 1.99
C VAL A 70 -1.56 -1.49 3.25
N ASP A 71 -1.91 -2.56 3.96
CA ASP A 71 -2.74 -2.48 5.16
C ASP A 71 -2.04 -1.68 6.27
N ALA A 72 -0.72 -1.85 6.44
CA ALA A 72 0.06 -1.13 7.46
C ALA A 72 0.19 0.39 7.20
N TYR A 73 0.16 0.81 5.93
CA TYR A 73 0.37 2.21 5.55
C TYR A 73 -0.90 2.95 5.13
N ARG A 74 -2.03 2.24 4.98
CA ARG A 74 -3.32 2.83 4.60
C ARG A 74 -3.76 3.93 5.56
N ASP A 75 -3.65 3.69 6.85
CA ASP A 75 -4.03 4.65 7.90
C ASP A 75 -2.98 5.73 8.12
N ARG A 76 -1.80 5.59 7.51
CA ARG A 76 -0.68 6.54 7.60
C ARG A 76 -0.62 7.50 6.40
N VAL A 77 -1.56 7.42 5.46
CA VAL A 77 -1.66 8.39 4.36
C VAL A 77 -1.78 9.80 4.93
N GLY A 78 -1.05 10.74 4.35
CA GLY A 78 -1.01 12.12 4.84
C GLY A 78 0.05 12.36 5.92
N THR A 79 0.93 11.40 6.18
CA THR A 79 2.04 11.56 7.13
C THR A 79 3.39 11.67 6.41
N LEU A 80 4.35 12.30 7.09
CA LEU A 80 5.73 12.36 6.64
C LEU A 80 6.49 11.12 7.10
N LEU A 81 7.12 10.42 6.16
CA LEU A 81 7.94 9.24 6.41
C LEU A 81 9.40 9.51 6.03
N SER A 82 10.31 8.85 6.74
CA SER A 82 11.75 8.89 6.47
C SER A 82 12.18 7.54 5.92
N GLY A 83 13.00 7.55 4.88
CA GLY A 83 13.54 6.34 4.28
C GLY A 83 14.88 6.59 3.61
N VAL A 84 15.49 5.52 3.10
CA VAL A 84 16.78 5.54 2.42
C VAL A 84 16.56 5.37 0.93
N VAL A 85 17.19 6.21 0.10
CA VAL A 85 17.12 6.07 -1.34
C VAL A 85 17.79 4.76 -1.75
N LYS A 86 17.01 3.85 -2.32
CA LYS A 86 17.51 2.58 -2.85
C LYS A 86 18.09 2.75 -4.24
N ARG A 87 17.39 3.48 -5.11
CA ARG A 87 17.83 3.80 -6.47
C ARG A 87 17.15 5.04 -7.01
N VAL A 88 17.81 5.67 -7.98
CA VAL A 88 17.33 6.85 -8.72
C VAL A 88 17.18 6.43 -10.18
N ASP A 89 15.96 6.49 -10.71
CA ASP A 89 15.67 6.20 -12.11
C ASP A 89 15.31 7.49 -12.87
N ARG A 90 15.14 7.40 -14.20
CA ARG A 90 14.65 8.53 -15.01
C ARG A 90 13.23 8.95 -14.61
N ASN A 91 12.41 7.99 -14.18
CA ASN A 91 11.00 8.21 -13.86
C ASN A 91 10.79 8.75 -12.43
N GLY A 92 11.78 8.64 -11.55
CA GLY A 92 11.63 9.03 -10.15
C GLY A 92 12.61 8.32 -9.22
N LEU A 93 12.28 8.33 -7.95
CA LEU A 93 13.13 7.87 -6.85
C LEU A 93 12.46 6.71 -6.12
N TYR A 94 13.22 5.65 -5.85
CA TYR A 94 12.76 4.55 -5.01
C TYR A 94 13.36 4.68 -3.61
N ILE A 95 12.49 4.65 -2.62
CA ILE A 95 12.83 4.82 -1.20
C ILE A 95 12.53 3.52 -0.47
N ASP A 96 13.47 3.04 0.32
CA ASP A 96 13.30 1.95 1.26
C ASP A 96 12.90 2.51 2.62
N LEU A 97 11.75 2.08 3.13
CA LEU A 97 11.20 2.50 4.44
C LEU A 97 11.51 1.48 5.54
N GLY A 98 12.18 0.37 5.20
CA GLY A 98 12.34 -0.79 6.07
C GLY A 98 11.13 -1.73 6.02
N SER A 99 11.27 -2.90 6.65
CA SER A 99 10.21 -3.94 6.73
C SER A 99 9.64 -4.36 5.37
N ASN A 100 10.49 -4.46 4.35
CA ASN A 100 10.11 -4.77 2.96
C ASN A 100 9.14 -3.78 2.30
N ALA A 101 8.97 -2.58 2.86
CA ALA A 101 8.13 -1.53 2.28
C ALA A 101 8.95 -0.62 1.36
N GLU A 102 8.57 -0.58 0.09
CA GLU A 102 9.18 0.31 -0.92
C GLU A 102 8.22 1.44 -1.30
N GLY A 103 8.77 2.65 -1.33
CA GLY A 103 8.12 3.87 -1.77
C GLY A 103 8.65 4.36 -3.10
N PHE A 104 7.83 5.12 -3.82
CA PHE A 104 8.20 5.78 -5.05
C PHE A 104 7.84 7.27 -5.01
N VAL A 105 8.80 8.13 -5.32
CA VAL A 105 8.57 9.55 -5.57
C VAL A 105 8.68 9.77 -7.08
N PRO A 106 7.57 10.10 -7.78
CA PRO A 106 7.62 10.47 -9.19
C PRO A 106 8.56 11.66 -9.42
N ARG A 107 9.19 11.71 -10.60
CA ARG A 107 10.09 12.83 -10.95
C ARG A 107 9.41 14.20 -10.89
N THR A 108 8.10 14.26 -11.17
CA THR A 108 7.26 15.47 -11.08
C THR A 108 7.04 15.93 -9.64
N ASP A 109 7.15 15.02 -8.68
CA ASP A 109 6.95 15.24 -7.25
C ASP A 109 8.29 15.35 -6.49
N MET A 110 9.41 15.38 -7.20
CA MET A 110 10.73 15.72 -6.66
C MET A 110 10.95 17.23 -6.67
N ILE A 111 11.70 17.73 -5.69
CA ILE A 111 12.06 19.14 -5.65
C ILE A 111 13.00 19.45 -6.83
N PRO A 112 12.71 20.48 -7.65
CA PRO A 112 13.58 20.86 -8.75
C PRO A 112 15.02 21.11 -8.29
N ARG A 113 16.00 20.63 -9.07
CA ARG A 113 17.45 20.74 -8.81
C ARG A 113 17.96 20.02 -7.56
N GLU A 114 17.10 19.33 -6.82
CA GLU A 114 17.53 18.45 -5.75
C GLU A 114 18.29 17.25 -6.34
N GLN A 115 19.51 17.02 -5.86
CA GLN A 115 20.31 15.85 -6.21
C GLN A 115 20.16 14.78 -5.12
N ALA A 116 19.21 13.88 -5.29
CA ALA A 116 19.12 12.67 -4.48
C ALA A 116 20.04 11.58 -5.06
N LYS A 117 20.86 10.95 -4.21
CA LYS A 117 21.73 9.83 -4.57
C LYS A 117 21.29 8.56 -3.85
N ALA A 118 21.70 7.40 -4.37
CA ALA A 118 21.53 6.16 -3.64
C ALA A 118 22.21 6.25 -2.27
N GLN A 119 21.58 5.66 -1.25
CA GLN A 119 21.94 5.70 0.17
C GLN A 119 21.66 7.02 0.90
N ASP A 120 21.16 8.07 0.23
CA ASP A 120 20.74 9.28 0.94
C ASP A 120 19.50 8.99 1.79
N ARG A 121 19.47 9.55 3.01
CA ARG A 121 18.27 9.51 3.85
C ARG A 121 17.40 10.72 3.53
N ILE A 122 16.16 10.45 3.13
CA ILE A 122 15.22 11.50 2.73
C ILE A 122 13.87 11.33 3.42
N LYS A 123 13.22 12.47 3.67
CA LYS A 123 11.85 12.55 4.19
C LYS A 123 10.88 12.76 3.04
N ALA A 124 9.76 12.08 2.97
CA ALA A 124 8.76 12.35 1.94
C ALA A 124 7.34 12.22 2.50
N PHE A 125 6.41 12.97 1.93
CA PHE A 125 5.01 12.94 2.34
C PHE A 125 4.28 11.81 1.62
N LEU A 126 3.64 10.91 2.37
CA LEU A 126 2.88 9.81 1.80
C LEU A 126 1.56 10.36 1.24
N ARG A 127 1.48 10.48 -0.08
CA ARG A 127 0.32 11.07 -0.77
C ARG A 127 -0.80 10.05 -0.94
N GLU A 128 -0.45 8.84 -1.36
CA GLU A 128 -1.41 7.79 -1.64
C GLU A 128 -0.78 6.40 -1.51
N VAL A 129 -1.62 5.41 -1.25
CA VAL A 129 -1.27 3.99 -1.25
C VAL A 129 -2.11 3.30 -2.32
N ARG A 130 -1.47 2.59 -3.24
CA ARG A 130 -2.11 1.84 -4.33
C ARG A 130 -1.82 0.35 -4.21
N SER A 131 -2.85 -0.47 -4.44
CA SER A 131 -2.78 -1.93 -4.41
C SER A 131 -2.47 -2.50 -5.81
N GLU A 132 -1.38 -2.06 -6.43
CA GLU A 132 -0.97 -2.57 -7.75
C GLU A 132 -0.38 -3.99 -7.65
N LEU A 133 -0.69 -4.84 -8.65
CA LEU A 133 -0.21 -6.22 -8.74
C LEU A 133 1.32 -6.31 -8.89
N ARG A 134 1.95 -5.24 -9.38
CA ARG A 134 3.40 -5.11 -9.57
C ARG A 134 3.79 -3.64 -9.41
N GLY A 135 4.97 -3.41 -8.85
CA GLY A 135 5.50 -2.05 -8.68
C GLY A 135 5.38 -1.54 -7.23
N PRO A 136 5.78 -0.28 -7.01
CA PRO A 136 5.70 0.37 -5.71
C PRO A 136 4.24 0.62 -5.32
N GLN A 137 3.93 0.42 -4.04
CA GLN A 137 2.57 0.61 -3.53
C GLN A 137 2.38 1.96 -2.84
N LEU A 138 3.48 2.55 -2.38
CA LEU A 138 3.48 3.79 -1.61
C LEU A 138 3.99 4.92 -2.51
N PHE A 139 3.14 5.89 -2.79
CA PHE A 139 3.50 7.04 -3.60
C PHE A 139 3.70 8.27 -2.74
N PHE A 140 4.84 8.90 -2.95
CA PHE A 140 5.33 9.98 -2.11
C PHE A 140 5.47 11.27 -2.92
N THR A 141 5.36 12.41 -2.23
CA THR A 141 5.65 13.72 -2.78
C THR A 141 6.57 14.54 -1.87
N ARG A 142 7.43 15.35 -2.49
CA ARG A 142 8.29 16.34 -1.82
C ARG A 142 7.98 17.76 -2.28
N THR A 143 7.06 17.94 -3.21
CA THR A 143 6.68 19.24 -3.78
C THR A 143 5.42 19.82 -3.15
N ALA A 144 4.53 18.96 -2.62
CA ALA A 144 3.24 19.39 -2.09
C ALA A 144 3.38 20.33 -0.86
N PRO A 145 2.45 21.28 -0.67
CA PRO A 145 2.43 22.15 0.52
C PRO A 145 2.34 21.36 1.84
N GLU A 146 1.62 20.24 1.85
CA GLU A 146 1.45 19.35 3.00
C GLU A 146 2.78 18.79 3.50
N PHE A 147 3.73 18.53 2.60
CA PHE A 147 5.08 18.12 2.98
C PHE A 147 5.77 19.20 3.83
N LEU A 148 5.56 20.49 3.52
CA LEU A 148 6.12 21.59 4.33
C LEU A 148 5.42 21.68 5.69
N ILE A 149 4.09 21.55 5.72
CA ILE A 149 3.29 21.61 6.95
C ILE A 149 3.72 20.51 7.93
N GLU A 150 3.87 19.28 7.45
CA GLU A 150 4.33 18.16 8.28
C GLU A 150 5.79 18.32 8.72
N LEU A 151 6.65 18.92 7.91
CA LEU A 151 8.01 19.27 8.35
C LEU A 151 7.98 20.28 9.50
N PHE A 152 7.15 21.32 9.42
CA PHE A 152 7.01 22.31 10.50
C PHE A 152 6.49 21.69 11.80
N LYS A 153 5.56 20.74 11.72
CA LYS A 153 5.08 20.00 12.90
C LYS A 153 6.19 19.22 13.62
N LEU A 154 7.19 18.73 12.87
CA LEU A 154 8.32 18.00 13.43
C LEU A 154 9.40 18.95 13.97
N GLU A 155 9.63 20.07 13.32
CA GLU A 155 10.72 21.00 13.66
C GLU A 155 10.33 22.00 14.75
N VAL A 156 9.05 22.41 14.80
CA VAL A 156 8.54 23.41 15.75
C VAL A 156 7.61 22.72 16.76
N PRO A 157 8.07 22.47 18.00
CA PRO A 157 7.29 21.77 19.02
C PRO A 157 5.92 22.38 19.30
N GLU A 158 5.83 23.71 19.27
CA GLU A 158 4.60 24.48 19.51
C GLU A 158 3.52 24.18 18.45
N VAL A 159 3.92 23.90 17.21
CA VAL A 159 3.00 23.47 16.15
C VAL A 159 2.55 22.03 16.38
N GLY A 160 3.46 21.14 16.78
CA GLY A 160 3.13 19.75 17.12
C GLY A 160 2.19 19.59 18.32
N GLN A 161 2.29 20.49 19.30
CA GLN A 161 1.43 20.53 20.49
C GLN A 161 0.09 21.26 20.25
N GLY A 162 -0.09 21.90 19.09
CA GLY A 162 -1.30 22.66 18.76
C GLY A 162 -1.39 24.03 19.45
N LEU A 163 -0.28 24.56 19.99
CA LEU A 163 -0.21 25.95 20.50
C LEU A 163 -0.17 26.95 19.34
N ILE A 164 0.45 26.56 18.23
CA ILE A 164 0.47 27.32 16.97
C ILE A 164 -0.25 26.51 15.88
N HIS A 165 -1.23 27.14 15.24
CA HIS A 165 -1.93 26.58 14.10
C HIS A 165 -1.39 27.14 12.78
N ILE A 166 -1.12 26.25 11.83
CA ILE A 166 -0.83 26.63 10.44
C ILE A 166 -2.16 26.84 9.72
N LEU A 167 -2.46 28.08 9.34
CA LEU A 167 -3.68 28.46 8.64
C LEU A 167 -3.63 28.12 7.14
N GLY A 168 -2.42 28.06 6.57
CA GLY A 168 -2.20 27.71 5.18
C GLY A 168 -0.74 27.82 4.78
N ALA A 169 -0.38 27.12 3.71
CA ALA A 169 0.95 27.13 3.13
C ALA A 169 0.87 27.24 1.61
N ALA A 170 1.67 28.13 1.03
CA ALA A 170 1.88 28.26 -0.40
C ALA A 170 3.37 28.03 -0.71
N ARG A 171 3.66 27.23 -1.72
CA ARG A 171 5.03 26.77 -1.97
C ARG A 171 5.32 26.69 -3.47
N ASP A 172 6.43 27.31 -3.85
CA ASP A 172 7.14 27.07 -5.10
C ASP A 172 8.34 26.16 -4.78
N PRO A 173 8.26 24.84 -5.03
CA PRO A 173 9.24 23.88 -4.54
C PRO A 173 10.66 24.19 -5.02
N GLY A 174 11.60 24.27 -4.07
CA GLY A 174 13.01 24.59 -4.36
C GLY A 174 13.30 26.07 -4.62
N VAL A 175 12.30 26.95 -4.50
CA VAL A 175 12.45 28.40 -4.74
C VAL A 175 12.04 29.20 -3.51
N ARG A 176 10.75 29.15 -3.13
CA ARG A 176 10.21 29.94 -2.01
C ARG A 176 8.98 29.27 -1.41
N ALA A 177 8.72 29.57 -0.14
CA ALA A 177 7.49 29.19 0.52
C ALA A 177 6.98 30.36 1.38
N LYS A 178 5.66 30.45 1.53
CA LYS A 178 4.98 31.34 2.45
C LYS A 178 4.03 30.51 3.30
N ILE A 179 4.02 30.77 4.59
CA ILE A 179 3.18 30.07 5.56
C ILE A 179 2.48 31.10 6.44
N ALA A 180 1.20 30.87 6.72
CA ALA A 180 0.42 31.67 7.63
C ALA A 180 0.24 30.88 8.93
N VAL A 181 0.63 31.47 10.05
CA VAL A 181 0.59 30.85 11.37
C VAL A 181 -0.18 31.74 12.35
N ARG A 182 -0.85 31.12 13.31
CA ARG A 182 -1.57 31.80 14.38
C ARG A 182 -1.35 31.08 15.69
N SER A 183 -1.00 31.82 16.74
CA SER A 183 -0.95 31.27 18.09
C SER A 183 -2.33 31.25 18.73
N THR A 184 -2.60 30.20 19.51
CA THR A 184 -3.75 30.10 20.41
C THR A 184 -3.49 30.84 21.73
N ASP A 185 -2.23 30.91 22.17
CA ASP A 185 -1.82 31.67 23.34
C ASP A 185 -1.25 33.05 22.92
N PRO A 186 -1.85 34.18 23.37
CA PRO A 186 -1.36 35.52 23.06
C PRO A 186 0.05 35.82 23.60
N ARG A 187 0.59 35.00 24.51
CA ARG A 187 1.95 35.14 25.06
C ARG A 187 3.03 34.56 24.15
N ILE A 188 2.65 33.75 23.17
CA ILE A 188 3.57 33.10 22.23
C ILE A 188 3.56 33.88 20.93
N ASP A 189 4.73 34.36 20.49
CA ASP A 189 4.89 34.90 19.14
C ASP A 189 5.00 33.74 18.14
N PRO A 190 4.00 33.54 17.26
CA PRO A 190 4.01 32.40 16.36
C PRO A 190 5.09 32.51 15.28
N VAL A 191 5.50 33.72 14.89
CA VAL A 191 6.56 33.90 13.88
C VAL A 191 7.91 33.63 14.53
N GLY A 192 8.18 34.23 15.68
CA GLY A 192 9.41 33.99 16.46
C GLY A 192 9.63 32.52 16.76
N ALA A 193 8.59 31.80 17.22
CA ALA A 193 8.69 30.37 17.51
C ALA A 193 8.98 29.52 16.27
N CYS A 194 8.39 29.87 15.11
CA CYS A 194 8.60 29.15 13.86
C CYS A 194 9.95 29.44 13.18
N VAL A 195 10.58 30.57 13.47
CA VAL A 195 11.89 30.94 12.91
C VAL A 195 13.04 30.43 13.79
N GLY A 196 12.84 30.36 15.11
CA GLY A 196 13.90 30.03 16.06
C GLY A 196 14.88 31.20 16.30
N MET A 197 15.94 30.92 17.06
CA MET A 197 17.12 31.81 17.20
C MET A 197 18.20 31.46 16.18
#